data_AF-A0A938QID8-F1
#
_entry.id   AF-A0A938QID8-F1
#
_cell.length_a   1.000
_cell.length_b   1.000
_cell.length_c   1.000
_cell.angle_alpha   90.00
_cell.angle_beta   90.00
_cell.angle_gamma   90.00
#
_symmetry.space_group_name_H-M   'P 1'
#
loop_
_entity.id
_entity.type
_entity.pdbx_description
1 polymer ?
#
loop_
_entity_poly.entity_id
_entity_poly.type
_entity_poly.pdbx_seq_one_letter_code
_entity_poly.pdbx_strand_id
1 'polypeptide(L)'
;MKYFSHLRNLPVLLLLALVVASVFLPGCSPIDSLCTKRLYLFRDTEAKSLAPANMALLITDPAVLNSLAPEAASKVIQGLPWAEDKPAHESDAYHLSVEKLDGRVIYQGLCLDTMVTNVCEVRAGQRGVTGKLDLFGPWGHQSARDTVSLSLAPGGVYFLHPDWQLMTPDKNFRLQADLLPLKYDAALRAKLMDWLKRNTKGCSLE
;
A
#
# COMPACT_ATOMS: atom_id res chain seq x y z
N MET A 1 32.78 -56.09 32.65
CA MET A 1 32.96 -54.65 32.91
C MET A 1 33.19 -53.92 31.59
N LYS A 2 32.22 -53.11 31.14
CA LYS A 2 32.34 -51.94 30.24
C LYS A 2 30.91 -51.50 29.84
N TYR A 3 30.22 -50.85 30.76
CA TYR A 3 28.90 -50.24 30.53
C TYR A 3 28.92 -48.81 31.07
N PHE A 4 29.85 -47.96 30.60
CA PHE A 4 29.87 -46.56 31.02
C PHE A 4 30.49 -45.69 29.94
N SER A 5 29.71 -45.36 28.92
CA SER A 5 30.03 -44.24 28.02
C SER A 5 28.79 -43.59 27.38
N HIS A 6 27.64 -44.27 27.33
CA HIS A 6 26.43 -43.69 26.73
C HIS A 6 25.62 -42.76 27.64
N LEU A 7 25.84 -42.77 28.96
CA LEU A 7 25.06 -41.96 29.91
C LEU A 7 25.54 -40.49 30.02
N ARG A 8 26.76 -40.18 29.55
CA ARG A 8 27.36 -38.85 29.75
C ARG A 8 26.82 -37.79 28.78
N ASN A 9 26.26 -38.22 27.65
CA ASN A 9 25.67 -37.33 26.64
C ASN A 9 24.15 -37.27 26.74
N LEU A 10 23.53 -38.12 27.57
CA LEU A 10 22.09 -38.13 27.82
C LEU A 10 21.56 -36.80 28.39
N PRO A 11 22.23 -36.13 29.36
CA PRO A 11 21.75 -34.85 29.86
C PRO A 11 21.90 -33.73 28.82
N VAL A 12 22.92 -33.79 27.95
CA VAL A 12 23.13 -32.83 26.86
C VAL A 12 22.08 -33.01 25.77
N LEU A 13 21.75 -34.25 25.41
CA LEU A 13 20.67 -34.58 24.48
C LEU A 13 19.29 -34.19 25.03
N LEU A 14 19.06 -34.36 26.34
CA LEU A 14 17.83 -33.91 27.01
C LEU A 14 17.71 -32.39 27.00
N LEU A 15 18.80 -31.67 27.24
CA LEU A 15 18.85 -30.20 27.15
C LEU A 15 18.61 -29.72 25.72
N LEU A 16 19.22 -30.35 24.72
CA LEU A 16 18.97 -30.02 23.32
C LEU A 16 17.53 -30.30 22.91
N ALA A 17 16.96 -31.43 23.34
CA ALA A 17 15.56 -31.76 23.08
C ALA A 17 14.60 -30.77 23.76
N LEU A 18 14.92 -30.28 24.95
CA LEU A 18 14.13 -29.24 25.64
C LEU A 18 14.20 -27.88 24.92
N VAL A 19 15.38 -27.51 24.40
CA VAL A 19 15.58 -26.28 23.61
C VAL A 19 14.88 -26.36 22.25
N VAL A 20 14.87 -27.53 21.60
CA VAL A 20 14.12 -27.71 20.36
C VAL A 20 12.62 -27.71 20.65
N ALA A 21 12.16 -28.33 21.74
CA ALA A 21 10.76 -28.33 22.13
C ALA A 21 10.24 -26.93 22.51
N SER A 22 11.08 -26.03 23.06
CA SER A 22 10.69 -24.65 23.33
C SER A 22 10.59 -23.77 22.08
N VAL A 23 11.21 -24.17 20.96
CA VAL A 23 11.02 -23.54 19.64
C VAL A 23 9.71 -23.99 18.96
N PHE A 24 9.16 -25.15 19.35
CA PHE A 24 7.93 -25.73 18.79
C PHE A 24 6.69 -25.58 19.68
N LEU A 25 6.72 -24.72 20.71
CA LEU A 25 5.51 -24.35 21.43
C LEU A 25 4.64 -23.44 20.54
N PRO A 26 3.44 -23.87 20.12
CA PRO A 26 2.55 -23.02 19.35
C PRO A 26 2.01 -21.93 20.28
N GLY A 27 2.57 -20.73 20.20
CA GLY A 27 2.04 -19.56 20.92
C GLY A 27 3.06 -18.63 21.58
N CYS A 28 4.36 -18.93 21.56
CA CYS A 28 5.38 -18.00 22.05
C CYS A 28 6.39 -17.68 20.96
N SER A 29 6.00 -16.85 20.00
CA SER A 29 6.97 -16.03 19.25
C SER A 29 7.17 -14.73 20.05
N PRO A 30 8.31 -14.53 20.75
CA PRO A 30 8.52 -13.33 21.58
C PRO A 30 8.89 -12.09 20.76
N ILE A 31 8.86 -12.15 19.43
CA ILE A 31 9.21 -11.04 18.54
C ILE A 31 8.03 -10.65 17.62
N ASP A 32 7.03 -11.53 17.43
CA ASP A 32 5.87 -11.25 16.55
C ASP A 32 4.68 -10.56 17.26
N SER A 33 4.75 -10.33 18.58
CA SER A 33 3.61 -9.85 19.38
C SER A 33 3.58 -8.33 19.61
N LEU A 34 4.62 -7.60 19.20
CA LEU A 34 4.62 -6.12 19.27
C LEU A 34 4.36 -5.45 17.91
N CYS A 35 4.59 -6.15 16.80
CA CYS A 35 4.22 -5.70 15.45
C CYS A 35 2.71 -5.79 15.17
N THR A 36 1.95 -6.47 16.03
CA THR A 36 0.51 -6.70 15.85
C THR A 36 -0.37 -5.57 16.37
N LYS A 37 0.17 -4.54 17.03
CA LYS A 37 -0.64 -3.42 17.54
C LYS A 37 0.16 -2.12 17.61
N ARG A 38 -0.06 -1.20 16.66
CA ARG A 38 -0.24 0.28 16.82
C ARG A 38 -0.12 1.02 15.49
N LEU A 39 -1.27 1.54 15.03
CA LEU A 39 -1.54 2.13 13.71
C LEU A 39 -1.01 3.57 13.67
N TYR A 40 -0.18 3.91 12.68
CA TYR A 40 0.13 5.30 12.36
C TYR A 40 -0.12 5.55 10.88
N LEU A 41 -1.27 6.18 10.60
CA LEU A 41 -1.51 6.82 9.32
C LEU A 41 -0.68 8.10 9.27
N PHE A 42 0.05 8.36 8.18
CA PHE A 42 0.45 9.74 7.91
C PHE A 42 -0.80 10.53 7.54
N ARG A 43 -1.36 11.16 8.56
CA ARG A 43 -2.45 12.11 8.51
C ARG A 43 -1.83 13.49 8.70
N ASP A 44 -2.03 14.39 7.75
CA ASP A 44 -1.80 15.82 8.01
C ASP A 44 -2.90 16.38 8.94
N THR A 45 -3.90 15.60 9.35
CA THR A 45 -5.01 16.04 10.24
C THR A 45 -5.55 14.92 11.13
N GLU A 46 -5.89 15.22 12.39
CA GLU A 46 -6.43 14.29 13.38
C GLU A 46 -7.69 13.50 12.94
N ALA A 47 -7.88 12.33 13.56
CA ALA A 47 -9.00 11.42 13.34
C ALA A 47 -10.35 12.11 13.62
N LYS A 48 -11.13 12.36 12.57
CA LYS A 48 -12.54 12.74 12.69
C LYS A 48 -13.39 11.78 11.86
N SER A 49 -14.61 11.51 12.32
CA SER A 49 -15.57 10.63 11.63
C SER A 49 -15.96 11.13 10.24
N LEU A 50 -15.79 12.44 9.98
CA LEU A 50 -16.13 13.11 8.72
C LEU A 50 -14.86 13.54 7.99
N ALA A 51 -14.89 13.51 6.65
CA ALA A 51 -13.87 14.13 5.83
C ALA A 51 -13.75 15.62 6.21
N PRO A 52 -12.56 16.14 6.54
CA PRO A 52 -12.38 17.56 6.78
C PRO A 52 -12.80 18.37 5.54
N ALA A 53 -13.41 19.53 5.75
CA ALA A 53 -13.96 20.38 4.68
C ALA A 53 -12.93 20.82 3.61
N ASN A 54 -11.64 20.62 3.88
CA ASN A 54 -10.51 21.03 3.04
C ASN A 54 -9.65 19.86 2.54
N MET A 55 -10.17 18.63 2.49
CA MET A 55 -9.41 17.49 1.95
C MET A 55 -9.77 17.17 0.50
N ALA A 56 -8.82 16.61 -0.22
CA ALA A 56 -8.97 15.91 -1.49
C ALA A 56 -8.54 14.45 -1.31
N LEU A 57 -9.02 13.58 -2.18
CA LEU A 57 -8.68 12.15 -2.20
C LEU A 57 -7.87 11.85 -3.45
N LEU A 58 -6.73 11.17 -3.30
CA LEU A 58 -5.93 10.61 -4.38
C LEU A 58 -6.10 9.09 -4.40
N ILE A 59 -6.31 8.51 -5.57
CA ILE A 59 -6.50 7.07 -5.79
C ILE A 59 -5.57 6.64 -6.93
N THR A 60 -4.74 5.62 -6.74
CA THR A 60 -3.97 4.98 -7.84
C THR A 60 -4.53 3.61 -8.21
N ASP A 61 -5.23 2.93 -7.29
CA ASP A 61 -5.73 1.57 -7.49
C ASP A 61 -7.07 1.55 -8.25
N PRO A 62 -7.11 0.93 -9.45
CA PRO A 62 -8.34 0.74 -10.22
C PRO A 62 -9.45 0.02 -9.49
N ALA A 63 -9.16 -0.94 -8.60
CA ALA A 63 -10.16 -1.71 -7.86
C ALA A 63 -10.89 -0.83 -6.85
N VAL A 64 -10.16 0.07 -6.18
CA VAL A 64 -10.75 1.09 -5.31
C VAL A 64 -11.67 2.00 -6.12
N LEU A 65 -11.20 2.51 -7.27
CA LEU A 65 -11.98 3.38 -8.13
C LEU A 65 -13.27 2.69 -8.61
N ASN A 66 -13.17 1.46 -9.11
CA ASN A 66 -14.30 0.65 -9.54
C ASN A 66 -15.33 0.45 -8.42
N SER A 67 -14.89 0.28 -7.18
CA SER A 67 -15.81 0.12 -6.05
C SER A 67 -16.47 1.43 -5.61
N LEU A 68 -15.78 2.55 -5.70
CA LEU A 68 -16.29 3.84 -5.25
C LEU A 68 -17.17 4.53 -6.29
N ALA A 69 -16.77 4.41 -7.56
CA ALA A 69 -17.39 5.10 -8.68
C ALA A 69 -17.19 4.33 -9.99
N PRO A 70 -17.95 3.25 -10.21
CA PRO A 70 -17.82 2.42 -11.41
C PRO A 70 -18.04 3.21 -12.72
N GLU A 71 -18.92 4.22 -12.70
CA GLU A 71 -19.16 5.09 -13.86
C GLU A 71 -18.01 6.02 -14.21
N ALA A 72 -17.17 6.37 -13.22
CA ALA A 72 -15.96 7.14 -13.46
C ALA A 72 -14.80 6.23 -13.87
N ALA A 73 -14.76 5.01 -13.33
CA ALA A 73 -13.73 4.02 -13.62
C ALA A 73 -13.64 3.64 -15.11
N SER A 74 -14.79 3.56 -15.78
CA SER A 74 -14.85 3.24 -17.22
C SER A 74 -14.31 4.34 -18.13
N LYS A 75 -14.11 5.55 -17.61
CA LYS A 75 -13.61 6.72 -18.37
C LYS A 75 -12.10 6.91 -18.25
N VAL A 76 -11.47 6.21 -17.31
CA VAL A 76 -10.03 6.31 -17.05
C VAL A 76 -9.26 5.37 -17.97
N ILE A 77 -8.21 5.88 -18.60
CA ILE A 77 -7.32 5.08 -19.44
C ILE A 77 -6.38 4.27 -18.54
N GLN A 78 -6.57 2.95 -18.48
CA GLN A 78 -5.76 2.09 -17.62
C GLN A 78 -4.47 1.58 -18.25
N GLY A 79 -4.34 1.63 -19.59
CA GLY A 79 -3.14 1.19 -20.29
C GLY A 79 -2.86 -0.30 -20.10
N LEU A 80 -1.75 -0.64 -19.43
CA LEU A 80 -1.41 -2.02 -19.08
C LEU A 80 -2.37 -2.60 -18.03
N PRO A 81 -2.47 -3.93 -17.87
CA PRO A 81 -3.16 -4.54 -16.74
C PRO A 81 -2.57 -4.11 -15.39
N TRP A 82 -3.43 -3.84 -14.40
CA TRP A 82 -2.98 -3.60 -13.03
C TRP A 82 -2.42 -4.87 -12.40
N ALA A 83 -1.25 -4.78 -11.78
CA ALA A 83 -0.64 -5.85 -11.01
C ALA A 83 -1.22 -5.84 -9.59
N GLU A 84 -2.00 -6.87 -9.26
CA GLU A 84 -2.27 -7.22 -7.86
C GLU A 84 -0.96 -7.61 -7.15
N ASP A 85 -0.93 -7.62 -5.82
CA ASP A 85 0.24 -7.74 -4.91
C ASP A 85 1.28 -8.84 -5.24
N LYS A 86 1.00 -9.74 -6.20
CA LYS A 86 1.92 -10.75 -6.72
C LYS A 86 1.67 -10.97 -8.23
N PRO A 87 2.34 -10.25 -9.13
CA PRO A 87 2.25 -10.60 -10.54
C PRO A 87 2.90 -11.97 -10.75
N ALA A 88 2.15 -12.92 -11.30
CA ALA A 88 2.77 -13.98 -12.06
C ALA A 88 3.47 -13.28 -13.25
N HIS A 89 4.79 -13.39 -13.36
CA HIS A 89 5.62 -12.68 -14.37
C HIS A 89 5.38 -13.18 -15.82
N GLU A 90 4.15 -13.59 -16.12
CA GLU A 90 3.73 -14.22 -17.38
C GLU A 90 3.25 -13.18 -18.40
N SER A 91 2.87 -11.98 -17.96
CA SER A 91 2.40 -10.89 -18.83
C SER A 91 2.79 -9.52 -18.30
N ASP A 92 2.78 -8.52 -19.18
CA ASP A 92 3.07 -7.14 -18.81
C ASP A 92 1.96 -6.60 -17.87
N ALA A 93 2.37 -6.04 -16.74
CA ALA A 93 1.48 -5.45 -15.76
C ALA A 93 2.15 -4.25 -15.06
N TYR A 94 1.36 -3.40 -14.42
CA TYR A 94 1.88 -2.24 -13.69
C TYR A 94 1.27 -2.09 -12.31
N HIS A 95 2.04 -1.54 -11.38
CA HIS A 95 1.58 -1.09 -10.08
C HIS A 95 2.00 0.37 -9.90
N LEU A 96 1.05 1.24 -9.58
CA LEU A 96 1.31 2.66 -9.32
C LEU A 96 0.98 2.99 -7.87
N SER A 97 1.80 3.85 -7.28
CA SER A 97 1.65 4.21 -5.89
C SER A 97 2.11 5.61 -5.58
N VAL A 98 1.60 6.16 -4.50
CA VAL A 98 2.05 7.44 -3.96
C VAL A 98 3.12 7.17 -2.90
N GLU A 99 4.34 7.66 -3.16
CA GLU A 99 5.48 7.49 -2.27
C GLU A 99 5.70 8.72 -1.38
N LYS A 100 5.52 9.93 -1.93
CA LYS A 100 5.75 11.18 -1.19
C LYS A 100 4.70 12.24 -1.47
N LEU A 101 4.48 13.08 -0.46
CA LEU A 101 3.71 14.32 -0.53
C LEU A 101 4.54 15.48 0.01
N ASP A 102 4.66 16.54 -0.77
CA ASP A 102 5.44 17.74 -0.45
C ASP A 102 6.88 17.39 0.01
N GLY A 103 7.48 16.40 -0.67
CA GLY A 103 8.83 15.90 -0.39
C GLY A 103 8.94 14.93 0.80
N ARG A 104 7.85 14.66 1.53
CA ARG A 104 7.80 13.78 2.69
C ARG A 104 7.28 12.40 2.33
N VAL A 105 7.96 11.35 2.78
CA VAL A 105 7.54 9.96 2.57
C VAL A 105 6.18 9.72 3.24
N ILE A 106 5.27 9.09 2.51
CA ILE A 106 4.02 8.59 3.06
C ILE A 106 4.32 7.25 3.71
N TYR A 107 3.91 7.10 4.97
CA TYR A 107 3.97 5.83 5.68
C TYR A 107 2.57 5.23 5.74
N GLN A 108 2.46 3.97 5.31
CA GLN A 108 1.31 3.11 5.59
C GLN A 108 1.75 1.94 6.47
N GLY A 109 0.94 1.57 7.44
CA GLY A 109 1.12 0.36 8.23
C GLY A 109 1.73 0.53 9.61
N LEU A 110 1.62 -0.55 10.38
CA LEU A 110 1.86 -0.65 11.82
C LEU A 110 3.36 -0.70 12.20
N CYS A 111 4.27 -0.86 11.23
CA CYS A 111 5.69 -1.16 11.47
C CYS A 111 6.69 -0.07 11.07
N LEU A 112 6.25 1.16 10.74
CA LEU A 112 7.12 2.18 10.09
C LEU A 112 7.79 1.68 8.79
N ASP A 113 7.40 0.51 8.29
CA ASP A 113 7.74 0.07 6.95
C ASP A 113 7.12 1.06 5.97
N THR A 114 7.92 1.50 5.01
CA THR A 114 7.46 2.35 3.91
C THR A 114 6.56 1.53 2.99
N MET A 115 5.36 1.18 3.45
CA MET A 115 4.37 0.58 2.58
C MET A 115 3.82 1.67 1.65
N VAL A 116 3.89 1.27 0.40
CA VAL A 116 3.55 2.00 -0.80
C VAL A 116 2.04 2.23 -0.81
N THR A 117 1.59 3.50 -0.87
CA THR A 117 0.17 3.85 -0.67
C THR A 117 -0.60 3.97 -1.97
N ASN A 118 -1.73 3.26 -2.07
CA ASN A 118 -2.59 3.31 -3.26
C ASN A 118 -3.80 4.26 -3.14
N VAL A 119 -4.07 4.76 -1.94
CA VAL A 119 -5.16 5.73 -1.65
C VAL A 119 -4.70 6.68 -0.55
N CYS A 120 -4.83 7.99 -0.77
CA CYS A 120 -4.35 8.99 0.18
C CYS A 120 -5.32 10.17 0.35
N GLU A 121 -5.64 10.52 1.61
CA GLU A 121 -6.34 11.75 1.96
C GLU A 121 -5.31 12.89 2.12
N VAL A 122 -5.50 14.00 1.41
CA VAL A 122 -4.56 15.13 1.39
C VAL A 122 -5.28 16.45 1.54
N ARG A 123 -4.66 17.42 2.22
CA ARG A 123 -5.20 18.78 2.25
C ARG A 123 -5.22 19.37 0.84
N ALA A 124 -6.32 20.00 0.46
CA ALA A 124 -6.46 20.75 -0.78
C ALA A 124 -5.45 21.90 -0.87
N GLY A 125 -5.20 22.37 -2.10
CA GLY A 125 -4.19 23.36 -2.46
C GLY A 125 -3.14 22.81 -3.42
N GLN A 126 -2.04 23.54 -3.58
CA GLN A 126 -0.89 23.09 -4.35
C GLN A 126 -0.11 22.04 -3.57
N ARG A 127 0.08 20.87 -4.17
CA ARG A 127 0.79 19.73 -3.56
C ARG A 127 1.79 19.13 -4.53
N GLY A 128 3.01 18.88 -4.07
CA GLY A 128 3.99 18.05 -4.78
C GLY A 128 3.73 16.58 -4.51
N VAL A 129 3.24 15.84 -5.51
CA VAL A 129 2.94 14.41 -5.38
C VAL A 129 4.03 13.61 -6.09
N THR A 130 4.65 12.67 -5.38
CA THR A 130 5.62 11.73 -5.98
C THR A 130 4.99 10.37 -6.13
N GLY A 131 4.88 9.91 -7.38
CA GLY A 131 4.42 8.57 -7.71
C GLY A 131 5.60 7.63 -7.97
N LYS A 132 5.46 6.36 -7.62
CA LYS A 132 6.34 5.27 -8.02
C LYS A 132 5.56 4.29 -8.89
N LEU A 133 6.04 4.09 -10.12
CA LEU A 133 5.54 3.11 -11.07
C LEU A 133 6.46 1.89 -11.04
N ASP A 134 5.89 0.72 -10.77
CA ASP A 134 6.53 -0.58 -10.93
C ASP A 134 5.93 -1.26 -12.15
N LEU A 135 6.77 -1.69 -13.09
CA LEU A 135 6.41 -2.42 -14.29
C LEU A 135 6.93 -3.85 -14.17
N PHE A 136 6.09 -4.81 -14.52
CA PHE A 136 6.37 -6.23 -14.47
C PHE A 136 6.11 -6.84 -15.84
N GLY A 137 6.87 -7.87 -16.19
CA GLY A 137 6.59 -8.69 -17.37
C GLY A 137 7.55 -9.87 -17.47
N PRO A 138 7.50 -10.64 -18.57
CA PRO A 138 8.43 -11.74 -18.82
C PRO A 138 9.91 -11.28 -18.85
N TRP A 139 10.14 -9.99 -19.12
CA TRP A 139 11.43 -9.33 -19.12
C TRP A 139 11.93 -8.94 -17.71
N GLY A 140 11.14 -9.18 -16.65
CA GLY A 140 11.50 -8.94 -15.27
C GLY A 140 10.72 -7.79 -14.63
N HIS A 141 11.43 -6.92 -13.91
CA HIS A 141 10.86 -5.81 -13.14
C HIS A 141 11.65 -4.52 -13.39
N GLN A 142 10.93 -3.41 -13.58
CA GLN A 142 11.49 -2.07 -13.73
C GLN A 142 10.70 -1.07 -12.90
N SER A 143 11.38 -0.20 -12.16
CA SER A 143 10.75 0.88 -11.39
C SER A 143 11.11 2.25 -11.95
N ALA A 144 10.14 3.17 -11.95
CA ALA A 144 10.33 4.58 -12.25
C ALA A 144 9.64 5.45 -11.19
N ARG A 145 10.09 6.70 -11.04
CA ARG A 145 9.49 7.69 -10.14
C ARG A 145 9.31 9.01 -10.87
N ASP A 146 8.24 9.71 -10.54
CA ASP A 146 7.98 11.06 -11.03
C ASP A 146 7.37 11.92 -9.93
N THR A 147 7.69 13.21 -9.95
CA THR A 147 7.12 14.21 -9.03
C THR A 147 6.41 15.29 -9.84
N VAL A 148 5.15 15.53 -9.50
CA VAL A 148 4.29 16.52 -10.16
C VAL A 148 3.67 17.46 -9.14
N SER A 149 3.52 18.73 -9.50
CA SER A 149 2.75 19.71 -8.71
C SER A 149 1.29 19.65 -9.16
N LEU A 150 0.40 19.29 -8.24
CA LEU A 150 -1.04 19.21 -8.49
C LEU A 150 -1.78 20.32 -7.74
N SER A 151 -2.78 20.90 -8.40
CA SER A 151 -3.73 21.82 -7.78
C SER A 151 -4.97 21.05 -7.33
N LEU A 152 -5.04 20.69 -6.06
CA LEU A 152 -6.13 19.89 -5.50
C LEU A 152 -7.25 20.79 -4.97
N ALA A 153 -8.47 20.59 -5.47
CA ALA A 153 -9.66 21.31 -5.01
C ALA A 153 -10.19 20.71 -3.70
N PRO A 154 -10.75 21.52 -2.78
CA PRO A 154 -11.47 21.01 -1.61
C PRO A 154 -12.62 20.09 -2.03
N GLY A 155 -12.67 18.90 -1.44
CA GLY A 155 -13.64 17.87 -1.79
C GLY A 155 -13.38 17.19 -3.13
N GLY A 156 -12.25 17.46 -3.80
CA GLY A 156 -11.91 16.82 -5.08
C GLY A 156 -11.49 15.36 -4.90
N VAL A 157 -11.87 14.50 -5.84
CA VAL A 157 -11.39 13.12 -5.93
C VAL A 157 -10.59 12.97 -7.22
N TYR A 158 -9.36 12.53 -7.11
CA TYR A 158 -8.43 12.42 -8.22
C TYR A 158 -7.99 10.98 -8.41
N PHE A 159 -8.00 10.52 -9.66
CA PHE A 159 -7.35 9.27 -10.03
C PHE A 159 -5.97 9.58 -10.61
N LEU A 160 -4.94 8.99 -10.01
CA LEU A 160 -3.55 9.11 -10.42
C LEU A 160 -3.19 7.94 -11.33
N HIS A 161 -2.59 8.24 -12.48
CA HIS A 161 -2.19 7.21 -13.44
C HIS A 161 -0.95 7.66 -14.23
N PRO A 162 -0.24 6.72 -14.88
CA PRO A 162 0.81 7.09 -15.84
C PRO A 162 0.21 7.76 -17.07
N ASP A 163 0.96 8.71 -17.63
CA ASP A 163 0.73 9.16 -19.01
C ASP A 163 1.14 8.05 -19.98
N TRP A 164 0.18 7.26 -20.40
CA TRP A 164 0.41 6.14 -21.32
C TRP A 164 0.89 6.58 -22.71
N GLN A 165 0.59 7.82 -23.11
CA GLN A 165 1.04 8.38 -24.39
C GLN A 165 2.52 8.75 -24.34
N LEU A 166 3.02 9.23 -23.21
CA LEU A 166 4.45 9.55 -23.02
C LEU A 166 5.29 8.32 -22.64
N MET A 167 4.69 7.32 -22.02
CA MET A 167 5.38 6.06 -21.71
C MET A 167 5.72 5.24 -22.96
N THR A 168 4.96 5.38 -24.03
CA THR A 168 5.15 4.61 -25.27
C THR A 168 5.39 5.59 -26.42
N PRO A 169 6.60 5.68 -27.01
CA PRO A 169 7.69 4.68 -27.01
C PRO A 169 8.84 4.93 -26.02
N ASP A 170 8.94 6.12 -25.43
CA ASP A 170 10.19 6.59 -24.79
C ASP A 170 10.37 6.14 -23.33
N LYS A 171 9.43 5.35 -22.78
CA LYS A 171 9.41 4.87 -21.38
C LYS A 171 9.53 6.00 -20.35
N ASN A 172 9.14 7.21 -20.72
CA ASN A 172 9.14 8.35 -19.83
C ASN A 172 7.92 8.27 -18.92
N PHE A 173 8.12 7.85 -17.67
CA PHE A 173 7.06 7.88 -16.69
C PHE A 173 6.74 9.33 -16.32
N ARG A 174 5.50 9.73 -16.61
CA ARG A 174 4.93 10.98 -16.13
C ARG A 174 3.65 10.69 -15.35
N LEU A 175 3.53 11.23 -14.15
CA LEU A 175 2.33 11.09 -13.34
C LEU A 175 1.28 12.10 -13.79
N GLN A 176 0.07 11.61 -14.07
CA GLN A 176 -1.11 12.41 -14.37
C GLN A 176 -2.17 12.22 -13.27
N ALA A 177 -3.10 13.18 -13.21
CA ALA A 177 -4.18 13.20 -12.24
C ALA A 177 -5.48 13.66 -12.90
N ASP A 178 -6.46 12.76 -12.97
CA ASP A 178 -7.79 13.04 -13.49
C ASP A 178 -8.75 13.38 -12.36
N LEU A 179 -9.39 14.55 -12.44
CA LEU A 179 -10.48 14.91 -11.53
C LEU A 179 -11.72 14.08 -11.89
N LEU A 180 -12.18 13.27 -10.94
CA LEU A 180 -13.36 12.46 -11.08
C LEU A 180 -14.63 13.30 -10.80
N PRO A 181 -15.78 12.98 -11.43
CA PRO A 181 -17.07 13.65 -11.19
C PRO A 181 -17.69 13.19 -9.85
N LEU A 182 -16.90 13.20 -8.78
CA LEU A 182 -17.26 12.78 -7.44
C LEU A 182 -16.88 13.88 -6.46
N LYS A 183 -17.59 13.91 -5.33
CA LYS A 183 -17.24 14.76 -4.21
C LYS A 183 -16.73 13.89 -3.06
N TYR A 184 -15.57 14.24 -2.55
CA TYR A 184 -15.02 13.65 -1.34
C TYR A 184 -15.78 14.19 -0.12
N ASP A 185 -16.84 13.48 0.25
CA ASP A 185 -17.71 13.76 1.39
C ASP A 185 -17.71 12.61 2.41
N ALA A 186 -18.50 12.76 3.46
CA ALA A 186 -18.63 11.75 4.51
C ALA A 186 -19.11 10.38 4.00
N ALA A 187 -20.02 10.37 3.01
CA ALA A 187 -20.59 9.14 2.49
C ALA A 187 -19.59 8.39 1.61
N LEU A 188 -18.88 9.11 0.73
CA LEU A 188 -17.81 8.52 -0.10
C LEU A 188 -16.67 8.01 0.77
N ARG A 189 -16.28 8.80 1.79
CA ARG A 189 -15.27 8.37 2.76
C ARG A 189 -15.69 7.09 3.49
N ALA A 190 -16.92 7.01 3.99
CA ALA A 190 -17.42 5.79 4.65
C ALA A 190 -17.37 4.57 3.72
N LYS A 191 -17.75 4.72 2.44
CA LYS A 191 -17.62 3.64 1.46
C LYS A 191 -16.17 3.19 1.26
N LEU A 192 -15.23 4.13 1.17
CA LEU A 192 -13.80 3.85 1.07
C LEU A 192 -13.29 3.11 2.30
N MET A 193 -13.66 3.58 3.49
CA MET A 193 -13.33 2.92 4.77
C MET A 193 -13.79 1.47 4.78
N ASP A 194 -15.03 1.22 4.38
CA ASP A 194 -15.63 -0.12 4.38
C ASP A 194 -15.02 -1.03 3.31
N TRP A 195 -14.61 -0.46 2.17
CA TRP A 195 -13.86 -1.21 1.15
C TRP A 195 -12.49 -1.62 1.68
N LEU A 196 -11.74 -0.69 2.26
CA LEU A 196 -10.40 -0.96 2.77
C LEU A 196 -10.43 -2.01 3.89
N LYS A 197 -11.38 -1.91 4.83
CA LYS A 197 -11.57 -2.91 5.89
C LYS A 197 -11.80 -4.33 5.37
N ARG A 198 -12.44 -4.49 4.21
CA ARG A 198 -12.79 -5.79 3.64
C ARG A 198 -11.70 -6.34 2.71
N ASN A 199 -10.99 -5.46 2.01
CA ASN A 199 -10.09 -5.86 0.91
C ASN A 199 -8.61 -5.72 1.26
N THR A 200 -8.27 -5.09 2.38
CA THR A 200 -6.89 -4.98 2.85
C THR A 200 -6.68 -5.78 4.12
N LYS A 201 -5.60 -6.56 4.19
CA LYS A 201 -5.21 -7.25 5.42
C LYS A 201 -4.50 -6.26 6.34
N GLY A 202 -5.24 -5.60 7.22
CA GLY A 202 -4.68 -4.75 8.28
C GLY A 202 -4.63 -3.24 7.99
N CYS A 203 -5.20 -2.74 6.89
CA CYS A 203 -5.23 -1.31 6.57
C CYS A 203 -6.62 -0.72 6.82
N SER A 204 -6.95 -0.46 8.10
CA SER A 204 -8.05 0.46 8.41
C SER A 204 -7.51 1.90 8.33
N LEU A 205 -8.25 2.78 7.63
CA LEU A 205 -8.08 4.24 7.67
C LEU A 205 -8.63 4.82 9.00
N GLU A 206 -8.34 4.20 10.14
CA GLU A 206 -8.86 4.68 11.43
C GLU A 206 -8.20 5.96 11.93
#